data_AF-A0A9E3EEV2-F1
#
_entry.id   AF-A0A9E3EEV2-F1
#
_cell.length_a   1.000
_cell.length_b   1.000
_cell.length_c   1.000
_cell.angle_alpha   90.00
_cell.angle_beta   90.00
_cell.angle_gamma   90.00
#
_symmetry.space_group_name_H-M   'P 1'
#
loop_
_entity.id
_entity.type
_entity.pdbx_description
1 polymer ?
#
loop_
_entity_poly.entity_id
_entity_poly.type
_entity_poly.pdbx_seq_one_letter_code
_entity_poly.pdbx_strand_id
1 'polypeptide(L)'
;MNEMPSYRLKVERAKRHINELGQEIAAFFARSPFVIHVQEDLKAGERVWWLEIREIVPREWSAIVGDAIHNLRASLDLMMVAIVRRCDPARQSYGHVYFVVSETKSKFELRLAEAIKGASPEARRLIEDLRP
;
A
#
# COMPACT_ATOMS: atom_id res chain seq x y z
N MET A 1 8.00 19.34 -22.41
CA MET A 1 6.97 19.12 -21.36
C MET A 1 7.47 17.94 -20.52
N ASN A 2 7.81 18.13 -19.24
CA ASN A 2 8.33 17.03 -18.42
C ASN A 2 7.14 16.14 -18.00
N GLU A 3 7.00 14.98 -18.63
CA GLU A 3 5.96 14.02 -18.32
C GLU A 3 6.20 13.39 -16.94
N MET A 4 5.14 13.20 -16.16
CA MET A 4 5.26 12.56 -14.84
C MET A 4 5.70 11.10 -15.02
N PRO A 5 6.77 10.65 -14.35
CA PRO A 5 7.22 9.28 -14.50
C PRO A 5 6.18 8.31 -13.90
N SER A 6 6.06 7.14 -14.50
CA SER A 6 5.02 6.14 -14.20
C SER A 6 4.96 5.74 -12.72
N TYR A 7 6.11 5.64 -12.04
CA TYR A 7 6.16 5.35 -10.60
C TYR A 7 5.48 6.46 -9.76
N ARG A 8 5.68 7.75 -10.10
CA ARG A 8 4.97 8.86 -9.41
C ARG A 8 3.49 8.86 -9.73
N LEU A 9 3.13 8.59 -10.99
CA LEU A 9 1.71 8.52 -11.40
C LEU A 9 0.95 7.46 -10.60
N LYS A 10 1.58 6.31 -10.32
CA LYS A 10 1.00 5.26 -9.48
C LYS A 10 0.82 5.70 -8.02
N VAL A 11 1.76 6.44 -7.45
CA VAL A 11 1.59 7.04 -6.12
C VAL A 11 0.41 8.02 -6.10
N GLU A 12 0.27 8.87 -7.11
CA GLU A 12 -0.86 9.80 -7.19
C GLU A 12 -2.20 9.07 -7.36
N ARG A 13 -2.24 7.95 -8.08
CA ARG A 13 -3.43 7.08 -8.15
C ARG A 13 -3.78 6.49 -6.79
N ALA A 14 -2.79 5.98 -6.05
CA ALA A 14 -3.02 5.44 -4.70
C ALA A 14 -3.59 6.51 -3.74
N LYS A 15 -3.06 7.74 -3.78
CA LYS A 15 -3.59 8.85 -2.97
C LYS A 15 -5.06 9.15 -3.27
N ARG A 16 -5.48 9.07 -4.54
CA ARG A 16 -6.89 9.26 -4.92
C ARG A 16 -7.79 8.18 -4.30
N HIS A 17 -7.39 6.91 -4.37
CA HIS A 17 -8.14 5.82 -3.74
C HIS A 17 -8.19 5.95 -2.21
N ILE A 18 -7.10 6.36 -1.57
CA ILE A 18 -7.08 6.62 -0.12
C ILE A 18 -8.04 7.76 0.25
N ASN A 19 -8.06 8.84 -0.54
CA ASN A 19 -8.97 9.95 -0.32
C ASN A 19 -10.44 9.56 -0.55
N GLU A 20 -10.71 8.79 -1.60
CA GLU A 20 -12.03 8.21 -1.89
C GLU A 20 -12.53 7.36 -0.72
N LEU A 21 -11.70 6.45 -0.22
CA LEU A 21 -12.04 5.65 0.97
C LEU A 21 -12.30 6.53 2.20
N GLY A 22 -11.51 7.58 2.41
CA GLY A 22 -11.72 8.52 3.51
C GLY A 22 -13.07 9.24 3.43
N GLN A 23 -13.50 9.61 2.22
CA GLN A 23 -14.81 10.22 1.98
C GLN A 23 -15.95 9.23 2.23
N GLU A 24 -15.81 7.98 1.76
CA GLU A 24 -16.78 6.91 1.99
C GLU A 24 -16.93 6.58 3.49
N ILE A 25 -15.81 6.49 4.21
CA ILE A 25 -15.81 6.27 5.66
C ILE A 25 -16.52 7.41 6.38
N ALA A 26 -16.21 8.66 6.04
CA ALA A 26 -16.85 9.83 6.64
C ALA A 26 -18.37 9.83 6.37
N ALA A 27 -18.78 9.52 5.14
CA ALA A 27 -20.19 9.43 4.76
C ALA A 27 -20.91 8.29 5.50
N PHE A 28 -20.27 7.14 5.70
CA PHE A 28 -20.80 6.02 6.46
C PHE A 28 -21.05 6.41 7.93
N PHE A 29 -20.07 7.03 8.59
CA PHE A 29 -20.25 7.47 9.97
C PHE A 29 -21.27 8.59 10.15
N ALA A 30 -21.43 9.47 9.15
CA ALA A 30 -22.46 10.51 9.16
C ALA A 30 -23.90 9.95 9.21
N ARG A 31 -24.10 8.68 8.84
CA ARG A 31 -25.39 7.98 8.89
C ARG A 31 -25.67 7.28 10.23
N SER A 32 -24.78 7.40 11.22
CA SER A 32 -24.87 6.70 12.51
C SER A 32 -25.11 5.18 12.31
N PRO A 33 -24.15 4.48 11.70
CA PRO A 33 -24.32 3.11 11.20
C PRO A 33 -24.43 2.06 12.30
N PHE A 34 -24.10 2.44 13.54
CA PHE A 34 -24.32 1.63 14.73
C PHE A 34 -24.60 2.48 15.96
N VAL A 35 -25.23 1.87 16.96
CA VAL A 35 -25.45 2.46 18.28
C VAL A 35 -24.84 1.58 19.35
N ILE A 36 -24.08 2.18 20.26
CA ILE A 36 -23.56 1.49 21.44
C ILE A 36 -24.55 1.71 22.57
N HIS A 37 -25.12 0.62 23.05
CA HIS A 37 -25.99 0.62 24.21
C HIS A 37 -25.20 0.16 25.43
N VAL A 38 -25.47 0.82 26.55
CA VAL A 38 -24.86 0.52 27.85
C VAL A 38 -25.98 0.35 28.85
N GLN A 39 -26.06 -0.82 29.46
CA GLN A 39 -27.00 -1.09 30.55
C GLN A 39 -26.24 -1.50 31.78
N GLU A 40 -26.50 -0.79 32.87
CA GLU A 40 -26.08 -1.21 34.21
C GLU A 40 -27.18 -2.09 34.78
N ASP A 41 -26.87 -3.37 35.00
CA ASP A 41 -27.73 -4.25 35.79
C ASP A 41 -27.40 -4.03 37.26
N LEU A 42 -28.15 -3.09 37.87
CA LEU A 42 -28.01 -2.74 39.28
C LEU A 42 -28.32 -3.89 40.25
N LYS A 43 -28.95 -4.99 39.78
CA LYS A 43 -29.22 -6.17 40.60
C LYS A 43 -28.10 -7.21 40.52
N ALA A 44 -27.49 -7.40 39.36
CA ALA A 44 -26.36 -8.31 39.17
C ALA A 44 -25.00 -7.68 39.50
N GLY A 45 -24.91 -6.35 39.57
CA GLY A 45 -23.64 -5.62 39.71
C GLY A 45 -22.82 -5.61 38.42
N GLU A 46 -23.45 -5.89 37.28
CA GLU A 46 -22.80 -6.04 35.98
C GLU A 46 -23.11 -4.86 35.06
N ARG A 47 -22.18 -4.55 34.16
CA ARG A 47 -22.36 -3.55 33.11
C ARG A 47 -22.28 -4.24 31.75
N VAL A 48 -23.41 -4.27 31.05
CA VAL A 48 -23.54 -4.91 29.75
C VAL A 48 -23.43 -3.86 28.65
N TRP A 49 -22.62 -4.17 27.64
CA TRP A 49 -22.44 -3.37 26.45
C TRP A 49 -22.92 -4.17 25.24
N TRP A 50 -23.77 -3.60 24.40
CA TRP A 50 -24.10 -4.20 23.11
C TRP A 50 -24.09 -3.17 21.99
N LEU A 51 -23.77 -3.66 20.79
CA LEU A 51 -23.71 -2.88 19.57
C LEU A 51 -24.92 -3.23 18.70
N GLU A 52 -25.75 -2.24 18.39
CA GLU A 52 -26.80 -2.36 17.39
C GLU A 52 -26.23 -1.93 16.05
N ILE A 53 -26.04 -2.87 15.12
CA ILE A 53 -25.56 -2.60 13.76
C ILE A 53 -26.77 -2.26 12.88
N ARG A 54 -26.81 -1.04 12.34
CA ARG A 54 -27.86 -0.55 11.44
C ARG A 54 -27.46 -0.61 9.98
N GLU A 55 -26.17 -0.44 9.72
CA GLU A 55 -25.58 -0.51 8.39
C GLU A 55 -24.30 -1.34 8.43
N ILE A 56 -24.16 -2.26 7.47
CA ILE A 56 -22.93 -3.03 7.31
C ILE A 56 -21.88 -2.21 6.56
N VAL A 57 -20.61 -2.47 6.84
CA VAL A 57 -19.51 -1.86 6.08
C VAL A 57 -19.64 -2.27 4.60
N PRO A 58 -19.65 -1.32 3.65
CA PRO A 58 -19.71 -1.61 2.23
C PRO A 58 -18.54 -2.49 1.79
N ARG A 59 -18.83 -3.55 1.02
CA ARG A 59 -17.79 -4.50 0.56
C ARG A 59 -16.82 -3.86 -0.41
N GLU A 60 -17.28 -2.85 -1.15
CA GLU A 60 -16.56 -2.09 -2.16
C GLU A 60 -15.31 -1.41 -1.57
N TRP A 61 -15.31 -1.10 -0.27
CA TRP A 61 -14.13 -0.53 0.41
C TRP A 61 -12.91 -1.43 0.30
N SER A 62 -13.10 -2.75 0.30
CA SER A 62 -12.02 -3.70 0.11
C SER A 62 -11.35 -3.58 -1.26
N ALA A 63 -12.13 -3.25 -2.31
CA ALA A 63 -11.60 -3.01 -3.64
C ALA A 63 -10.79 -1.70 -3.69
N ILE A 64 -11.30 -0.62 -3.08
CA ILE A 64 -10.59 0.67 -3.02
C ILE A 64 -9.24 0.51 -2.28
N VAL A 65 -9.23 -0.22 -1.16
CA VAL A 65 -8.00 -0.54 -0.42
C VAL A 65 -7.05 -1.37 -1.29
N GLY A 66 -7.56 -2.40 -1.96
CA GLY A 66 -6.80 -3.26 -2.86
C GLY A 66 -6.13 -2.46 -3.98
N ASP A 67 -6.86 -1.54 -4.61
CA ASP A 67 -6.35 -0.67 -5.67
C ASP A 67 -5.30 0.32 -5.16
N ALA A 68 -5.49 0.89 -3.97
CA ALA A 68 -4.49 1.75 -3.34
C ALA A 68 -3.17 0.98 -3.11
N ILE A 69 -3.24 -0.20 -2.48
CA ILE A 69 -2.08 -1.05 -2.19
C ILE A 69 -1.40 -1.50 -3.49
N HIS A 70 -2.18 -1.94 -4.48
CA HIS A 70 -1.65 -2.39 -5.75
C HIS A 70 -0.89 -1.27 -6.48
N ASN A 71 -1.44 -0.05 -6.48
CA ASN A 71 -0.77 1.10 -7.08
C ASN A 71 0.52 1.46 -6.32
N LEU A 72 0.53 1.43 -4.98
CA LEU A 72 1.75 1.67 -4.19
C LEU A 72 2.82 0.61 -4.49
N ARG A 73 2.46 -0.67 -4.52
CA ARG A 73 3.40 -1.75 -4.84
C ARG A 73 3.96 -1.64 -6.25
N ALA A 74 3.09 -1.43 -7.24
CA ALA A 74 3.51 -1.22 -8.63
C ALA A 74 4.41 0.02 -8.79
N SER A 75 4.23 1.06 -7.96
CA SER A 75 5.09 2.24 -7.99
C SER A 75 6.55 1.91 -7.65
N LEU A 76 6.77 0.97 -6.71
CA LEU A 76 8.11 0.53 -6.34
C LEU A 76 8.77 -0.23 -7.49
N ASP A 77 8.06 -1.18 -8.12
CA ASP A 77 8.57 -1.93 -9.26
C ASP A 77 8.94 -1.00 -10.43
N LEU A 78 8.08 -0.04 -10.75
CA LEU A 78 8.34 0.94 -11.80
C LEU A 78 9.51 1.87 -11.46
N MET A 79 9.72 2.19 -10.18
CA MET A 79 10.89 2.93 -9.72
C MET A 79 12.17 2.13 -9.96
N MET A 80 12.16 0.82 -9.66
CA MET A 80 13.30 -0.07 -9.92
C MET A 80 13.65 -0.13 -11.40
N VAL A 81 12.64 -0.27 -12.27
CA VAL A 81 12.82 -0.23 -13.72
C VAL A 81 13.42 1.10 -14.17
N ALA A 82 12.95 2.22 -13.63
CA ALA A 82 13.47 3.54 -13.96
C ALA A 82 14.94 3.73 -13.54
N ILE A 83 15.31 3.22 -12.36
CA ILE A 83 16.70 3.23 -11.87
C ILE A 83 17.60 2.41 -12.81
N VAL A 84 17.25 1.14 -13.07
CA VAL A 84 18.06 0.27 -13.92
C VAL A 84 18.16 0.82 -15.34
N ARG A 85 17.07 1.34 -15.91
CA ARG A 85 17.07 1.96 -17.25
C ARG A 85 18.01 3.17 -17.33
N ARG A 86 18.13 3.94 -16.25
CA ARG A 86 19.03 5.09 -16.19
C ARG A 86 20.50 4.67 -16.09
N CYS A 87 20.79 3.59 -15.37
CA CYS A 87 22.15 3.09 -15.18
C CYS A 87 22.65 2.19 -16.33
N ASP A 88 21.75 1.45 -16.96
CA ASP A 88 22.02 0.49 -18.03
C ASP A 88 21.02 0.72 -19.19
N PRO A 89 21.18 1.80 -19.97
CA PRO A 89 20.24 2.17 -21.03
C PRO A 89 20.26 1.20 -22.23
N ALA A 90 21.34 0.43 -22.39
CA ALA A 90 21.50 -0.56 -23.46
C ALA A 90 20.75 -1.88 -23.14
N ARG A 91 20.18 -2.01 -21.95
CA ARG A 91 19.48 -3.22 -21.51
C ARG A 91 18.27 -3.53 -22.37
N GLN A 92 18.20 -4.77 -22.85
CA GLN A 92 17.12 -5.25 -23.72
C GLN A 92 15.82 -5.61 -22.99
N SER A 93 15.89 -5.99 -21.70
CA SER A 93 14.71 -6.43 -20.94
C SER A 93 14.75 -6.00 -19.48
N TYR A 94 13.58 -5.62 -18.96
CA TYR A 94 13.34 -5.22 -17.57
C TYR A 94 12.38 -6.14 -16.83
N GLY A 95 11.98 -7.28 -17.43
CA GLY A 95 10.97 -8.18 -16.85
C GLY A 95 11.34 -8.80 -15.50
N HIS A 96 12.64 -8.87 -15.18
CA HIS A 96 13.16 -9.36 -13.90
C HIS A 96 13.52 -8.22 -12.92
N VAL A 97 13.25 -6.97 -13.28
CA VAL A 97 13.53 -5.81 -12.43
C VAL A 97 12.27 -5.48 -11.63
N TYR A 98 12.35 -5.68 -10.31
CA TYR A 98 11.24 -5.45 -9.39
C TYR A 98 11.77 -5.07 -8.01
N PHE A 99 10.89 -4.54 -7.17
CA PHE A 99 11.21 -4.24 -5.78
C PHE A 99 11.11 -5.52 -4.95
N VAL A 100 12.25 -5.98 -4.41
CA VAL A 100 12.32 -7.22 -3.66
C VAL A 100 11.70 -7.04 -2.28
N VAL A 101 10.68 -7.85 -1.98
CA VAL A 101 10.15 -8.04 -0.62
C VAL A 101 10.42 -9.49 -0.23
N SER A 102 10.97 -9.74 0.96
CA SER A 102 11.32 -11.09 1.40
C SER A 102 11.20 -11.22 2.91
N GLU A 103 10.89 -12.43 3.37
CA GLU A 103 10.69 -12.74 4.79
C GLU A 103 11.98 -12.68 5.62
N THR A 104 13.12 -12.88 4.98
CA THR A 104 14.43 -12.95 5.65
C THR A 104 15.46 -12.12 4.91
N LYS A 105 16.41 -11.57 5.67
CA LYS A 105 17.53 -10.78 5.14
C LYS A 105 18.34 -11.55 4.10
N SER A 106 18.65 -12.82 4.34
CA SER A 106 19.42 -13.64 3.39
C SER A 106 18.68 -13.86 2.06
N LYS A 107 17.36 -14.12 2.10
CA LYS A 107 16.54 -14.23 0.87
C LYS A 107 16.46 -12.90 0.13
N PHE A 108 16.37 -11.81 0.88
CA PHE A 108 16.36 -10.45 0.33
C PHE A 108 17.65 -10.15 -0.44
N GLU A 109 18.82 -10.33 0.20
CA GLU A 109 20.13 -10.04 -0.41
C GLU A 109 20.37 -10.85 -1.70
N LEU A 110 20.02 -12.15 -1.67
CA LEU A 110 20.16 -13.02 -2.85
C LEU A 110 19.30 -12.53 -4.03
N ARG A 111 18.04 -12.20 -3.79
CA ARG A 111 17.11 -11.74 -4.83
C ARG A 111 17.42 -10.32 -5.30
N LEU A 112 17.86 -9.45 -4.38
CA LEU A 112 18.16 -8.06 -4.68
C LEU A 112 19.28 -7.97 -5.73
N ALA A 113 20.33 -8.77 -5.57
CA ALA A 113 21.47 -8.78 -6.50
C ALA A 113 21.05 -9.04 -7.96
N GLU A 114 20.05 -9.91 -8.16
CA GLU A 114 19.49 -10.23 -9.47
C GLU A 114 18.52 -9.14 -9.96
N ALA A 115 17.57 -8.74 -9.12
CA ALA A 115 16.51 -7.79 -9.45
C ALA A 115 17.04 -6.41 -9.85
N ILE A 116 18.22 -6.01 -9.36
CA ILE A 116 18.85 -4.71 -9.64
C ILE A 116 20.17 -4.85 -10.41
N LYS A 117 20.36 -5.97 -11.11
CA LYS A 117 21.51 -6.15 -12.00
C LYS A 117 21.52 -5.04 -13.06
N GLY A 118 22.52 -4.17 -13.02
CA GLY A 118 22.65 -2.99 -13.88
C GLY A 118 22.46 -1.65 -13.15
N ALA A 119 21.95 -1.64 -11.90
CA ALA A 119 21.89 -0.43 -11.08
C ALA A 119 23.28 -0.01 -10.56
N SER A 120 23.49 1.30 -10.39
CA SER A 120 24.73 1.86 -9.83
C SER A 120 24.92 1.45 -8.36
N PRO A 121 26.17 1.40 -7.84
CA PRO A 121 26.42 1.10 -6.43
C PRO A 121 25.68 2.02 -5.45
N GLU A 122 25.52 3.29 -5.80
CA GLU A 122 24.76 4.27 -5.01
C GLU A 122 23.27 3.91 -4.93
N ALA A 123 22.66 3.56 -6.08
CA ALA A 123 21.27 3.14 -6.11
C ALA A 123 21.04 1.86 -5.30
N ARG A 124 21.99 0.92 -5.30
CA ARG A 124 21.93 -0.29 -4.47
C ARG A 124 21.92 0.04 -2.98
N ARG A 125 22.84 0.90 -2.53
CA ARG A 125 22.91 1.32 -1.12
C ARG A 125 21.62 1.98 -0.65
N LEU A 126 21.04 2.88 -1.46
CA LEU A 126 19.77 3.52 -1.13
C LEU A 126 18.65 2.51 -0.93
N ILE A 127 18.58 1.44 -1.73
CA ILE A 127 17.56 0.39 -1.57
C ILE A 127 17.80 -0.44 -0.31
N GLU A 128 19.06 -0.76 -0.01
CA GLU A 128 19.45 -1.49 1.21
C GLU A 128 19.13 -0.68 2.48
N ASP A 129 19.33 0.64 2.44
CA ASP A 129 19.07 1.54 3.56
C ASP A 129 17.57 1.67 3.89
N LEU A 130 16.68 1.39 2.93
CA LEU A 130 15.23 1.37 3.16
C LEU A 130 14.78 0.22 4.08
N ARG A 131 15.63 -0.81 4.26
CA ARG A 131 15.33 -2.03 5.06
C ARG A 131 13.90 -2.59 4.82
N PRO A 132 13.53 -2.87 3.55
CA PRO A 132 12.19 -3.33 3.21
C PRO A 132 11.91 -4.80 3.55
#